data_AF-A0A3B8WCI0-F1
#
_entry.id   AF-A0A3B8WCI0-F1
#
_cell.length_a   1.000
_cell.length_b   1.000
_cell.length_c   1.000
_cell.angle_alpha   90.00
_cell.angle_beta   90.00
_cell.angle_gamma   90.00
#
_symmetry.space_group_name_H-M   'P 1'
#
loop_
_entity.id
_entity.type
_entity.pdbx_description
1 polymer ?
#
loop_
_entity_poly.entity_id
_entity_poly.type
_entity_poly.pdbx_seq_one_letter_code
_entity_poly.pdbx_strand_id
1 'polypeptide(L)' 'VFQVEVSNADPLVYKRECALSNRIFMAVAGTRKLTIDGKLISIDYGDGACDRLVTITIDGRSREVEVEL' A
#
# COMPACT_ATOMS: atom_id res chain seq x y z
N VAL A 1 -24.94 -2.18 -3.80
CA VAL A 1 -23.75 -2.27 -4.68
C VAL A 1 -22.66 -1.46 -3.99
N PHE A 2 -21.56 -2.10 -3.60
CA PHE A 2 -20.42 -1.39 -3.02
C PHE A 2 -19.67 -0.70 -4.16
N GLN A 3 -19.67 0.64 -4.18
CA GLN A 3 -18.83 1.38 -5.12
C GLN A 3 -17.40 1.39 -4.56
N VAL A 4 -16.48 0.77 -5.29
CA VAL A 4 -15.05 0.78 -4.98
C VAL A 4 -14.38 1.63 -6.04
N GLU A 5 -13.85 2.79 -5.64
CA GLU A 5 -13.00 3.60 -6.50
C GLU A 5 -11.55 3.36 -6.14
N VAL A 6 -10.71 3.13 -7.16
CA VAL A 6 -9.30 2.88 -6.98
C VAL A 6 -8.52 3.93 -7.75
N SER A 7 -7.60 4.60 -7.07
CA SER A 7 -6.65 5.51 -7.69
C SER A 7 -5.28 5.39 -7.02
N ASN A 8 -4.25 5.87 -7.71
CA ASN A 8 -2.92 6.02 -7.13
C ASN A 8 -2.66 7.51 -6.94
N ALA A 9 -2.30 7.90 -5.72
CA ALA A 9 -1.83 9.25 -5.47
C ALA A 9 -0.38 9.39 -5.96
N ASP A 10 0.44 8.37 -5.71
CA ASP A 10 1.80 8.25 -6.22
C ASP A 10 1.95 6.91 -6.97
N PRO A 11 2.80 6.84 -8.01
CA PRO A 11 3.05 5.59 -8.73
C PRO A 11 3.53 4.47 -7.81
N LEU A 12 2.97 3.28 -7.97
CA LEU A 12 3.38 2.10 -7.20
C LEU A 12 4.70 1.55 -7.76
N VAL A 13 5.67 1.30 -6.87
CA VAL A 13 6.99 0.79 -7.23
C VAL A 13 7.12 -0.67 -6.82
N TYR A 14 7.50 -1.50 -7.78
CA TYR A 14 7.83 -2.91 -7.57
C TYR A 14 9.28 -3.15 -7.97
N LYS A 15 10.06 -3.76 -7.09
CA LYS A 15 11.47 -4.07 -7.35
C LYS A 15 11.67 -5.57 -7.48
N ARG A 16 12.23 -5.99 -8.62
CA ARG A 16 12.54 -7.40 -8.88
C ARG A 16 13.47 -7.99 -7.81
N GLU A 17 14.41 -7.19 -7.30
CA GLU A 17 15.34 -7.61 -6.26
C GLU A 17 14.63 -8.02 -4.96
N CYS A 18 13.59 -7.29 -4.52
CA CYS A 18 12.85 -7.62 -3.30
C CYS A 18 12.14 -8.98 -3.39
N ALA A 19 11.67 -9.35 -4.58
CA ALA A 19 11.08 -10.66 -4.83
C ALA A 19 12.12 -11.79 -4.75
N LEU A 20 13.35 -11.54 -5.21
CA LEU A 20 14.42 -12.53 -5.24
C LEU A 20 15.12 -12.70 -3.89
N SER A 21 15.40 -11.61 -3.18
CA SER A 21 16.14 -11.64 -1.90
C SER A 21 15.23 -11.96 -0.72
N ASN A 22 14.09 -11.29 -0.64
CA ASN A 22 13.26 -11.26 0.57
C ASN A 22 11.88 -11.89 0.39
N ARG A 23 11.55 -12.37 -0.83
CA ARG A 23 10.23 -12.91 -1.21
C ARG A 23 9.11 -11.89 -0.97
N ILE A 24 9.36 -10.65 -1.36
CA ILE A 24 8.40 -9.54 -1.28
C ILE A 24 7.91 -9.23 -2.69
N PHE A 25 6.63 -9.50 -2.93
CA PHE A 25 5.98 -9.34 -4.24
C PHE A 25 5.00 -8.16 -4.29
N MET A 26 4.84 -7.46 -3.18
CA MET A 26 4.03 -6.25 -3.06
C MET A 26 4.79 -5.01 -3.55
N ALA A 27 4.06 -3.90 -3.70
CA ALA A 27 4.71 -2.60 -3.90
C ALA A 27 5.52 -2.26 -2.64
N VAL A 28 6.65 -1.61 -2.85
CA VAL A 28 7.57 -1.17 -1.78
C VAL A 28 7.64 0.34 -1.67
N ALA A 29 6.99 1.06 -2.59
CA ALA A 29 6.82 2.50 -2.51
C ALA A 29 5.58 2.96 -3.29
N GLY A 30 5.16 4.19 -2.99
CA GLY A 30 4.01 4.84 -3.59
C GLY A 30 2.75 4.72 -2.74
N THR A 31 1.70 5.42 -3.16
CA THR A 31 0.49 5.58 -2.36
C THR A 31 -0.74 5.19 -3.17
N ARG A 32 -1.49 4.19 -2.70
CA ARG A 32 -2.77 3.78 -3.27
C ARG A 32 -3.92 4.35 -2.46
N LYS A 33 -4.94 4.88 -3.15
CA LYS A 33 -6.19 5.35 -2.55
C LYS A 33 -7.35 4.46 -2.98
N LEU A 34 -8.17 4.10 -2.00
CA LEU A 34 -9.37 3.29 -2.15
C LEU A 34 -10.52 4.05 -1.50
N THR A 35 -11.62 4.25 -2.23
CA THR A 35 -12.87 4.73 -1.63
C THR A 35 -13.82 3.55 -1.55
N ILE A 36 -14.19 3.15 -0.33
CA ILE A 36 -15.13 2.06 -0.08
C ILE A 36 -16.26 2.60 0.81
N ASP A 37 -17.50 2.56 0.33
CA ASP A 37 -18.67 3.10 1.03
C ASP A 37 -18.48 4.55 1.52
N GLY A 38 -17.85 5.38 0.68
CA GLY A 38 -17.55 6.78 0.99
C GLY A 38 -16.39 6.99 1.97
N LYS A 39 -15.76 5.93 2.48
CA LYS A 39 -14.56 6.03 3.33
C LYS A 39 -13.31 6.02 2.47
N LEU A 40 -12.45 7.01 2.68
CA LEU A 40 -11.15 7.08 2.02
C LEU A 40 -10.14 6.27 2.82
N ILE A 41 -9.58 5.27 2.17
CA ILE A 41 -8.47 4.45 2.66
C ILE A 41 -7.25 4.78 1.82
N SER A 42 -6.15 5.14 2.48
CA SER A 42 -4.84 5.34 1.85
C SER A 42 -3.89 4.26 2.33
N ILE A 43 -3.16 3.65 1.40
CA ILE A 43 -2.11 2.67 1.68
C ILE A 43 -0.81 3.23 1.13
N ASP A 44 0.07 3.63 2.03
CA ASP A 44 1.45 4.05 1.73
C ASP A 44 2.36 2.83 1.87
N TYR A 45 3.05 2.49 0.79
CA TYR A 45 3.92 1.31 0.71
C TYR A 45 5.36 1.59 1.15
N GLY A 46 5.69 2.81 1.56
CA GLY A 46 7.01 3.18 2.06
C GLY A 46 7.92 3.80 1.01
N ASP A 47 9.22 3.68 1.24
CA ASP A 47 10.28 4.41 0.53
C ASP A 47 11.04 3.58 -0.51
N GLY A 48 10.68 2.30 -0.65
CA GLY A 48 11.32 1.35 -1.54
C GLY A 48 12.21 0.34 -0.83
N ALA A 49 12.30 0.36 0.49
CA ALA A 49 12.90 -0.71 1.28
C ALA A 49 12.22 -2.06 0.97
N CYS A 50 13.01 -3.12 0.88
CA CYS A 50 12.48 -4.47 0.69
C CYS A 50 12.00 -5.04 2.04
N ASP A 51 11.02 -4.38 2.65
CA ASP A 51 10.29 -4.84 3.83
C ASP A 51 8.78 -4.98 3.54
N ARG A 52 8.01 -5.36 4.56
CA ARG A 52 6.57 -5.60 4.45
C ARG A 52 5.75 -4.55 5.20
N LEU A 53 6.35 -3.41 5.52
CA LEU A 53 5.71 -2.38 6.30
C LEU A 53 4.90 -1.47 5.37
N VAL A 54 3.64 -1.27 5.72
CA VAL A 54 2.78 -0.30 5.04
C VAL A 54 2.04 0.54 6.06
N THR A 55 1.84 1.82 5.74
CA THR A 55 1.02 2.71 6.54
C THR A 55 -0.38 2.79 5.95
N ILE A 56 -1.36 2.28 6.67
CA ILE A 56 -2.77 2.35 6.30
C ILE A 56 -3.41 3.52 7.04
N THR A 57 -4.02 4.43 6.29
CA THR A 57 -4.78 5.56 6.82
C THR A 57 -6.25 5.42 6.48
N ILE A 58 -7.12 5.44 7.50
CA ILE A 58 -8.57 5.40 7.35
C ILE A 58 -9.14 6.60 8.09
N ASP A 59 -9.90 7.46 7.39
CA ASP A 59 -10.52 8.66 7.96
C ASP A 59 -9.52 9.53 8.79
N GLY A 60 -8.28 9.65 8.28
CA GLY A 60 -7.21 10.43 8.88
C GLY A 60 -6.46 9.77 10.04
N ARG A 61 -6.80 8.53 10.42
CA ARG A 61 -6.06 7.74 11.42
C ARG A 61 -5.16 6.74 10.74
N SER A 62 -3.87 6.79 11.07
CA SER A 62 -2.84 5.95 10.46
C SER A 62 -2.39 4.83 11.39
N ARG A 63 -2.08 3.68 10.81
CA ARG A 63 -1.44 2.56 11.49
C ARG A 63 -0.43 1.92 10.54
N GLU A 64 0.77 1.70 11.03
CA GLU A 64 1.76 0.85 10.37
C GLU A 64 1.43 -0.62 10.64
N VAL A 65 1.45 -1.43 9.59
CA VAL A 65 1.20 -2.86 9.66
C VAL A 65 2.27 -3.59 8.84
N GLU A 66 2.70 -4.73 9.37
CA GLU A 66 3.48 -5.70 8.60
C GLU A 66 2.51 -6.62 7.84
N VAL A 67 2.67 -6.72 6.52
CA VAL A 67 1.81 -7.56 5.68
C VAL A 67 2.28 -9.01 5.78
N GLU A 68 1.43 -9.89 6.30
CA GLU A 68 1.64 -11.33 6.25
C GLU A 68 1.11 -11.89 4.91
N LEU A 69 1.94 -12.69 4.23
CA LEU A 69 1.64 -13.33 2.93
C LEU A 69 1.33 -14.82 3.09
#